data_AF-A0A523ZM51-F1
#
_entry.id   AF-A0A523ZM51-F1
#
_cell.length_a   1.000
_cell.length_b   1.000
_cell.length_c   1.000
_cell.angle_alpha   90.00
_cell.angle_beta   90.00
_cell.angle_gamma   90.00
#
_symmetry.space_group_name_H-M   'P 1'
#
loop_
_entity.id
_entity.type
_entity.pdbx_description
1 polymer ?
#
loop_
_entity_poly.entity_id
_entity_poly.type
_entity_poly.pdbx_seq_one_letter_code
_entity_poly.pdbx_strand_id
1 'polypeptide(L)'
;MRDEADPKMSNAWLIIYLIPIFAIIIGIVSVLFSIILFPMLGPEAALPAIVGIFLVPLLGLIGFVVSIILTYKLVKRRNTHFKRQVFLFEDLISAVKSLATKKKVGVEVGLSSCERTVRETKAEETEKSAALWAILSAVVFLASWYVYYFLMKDFYKHERREDGFWEDIGKVLDKCDIKFSAPRRTEIL
;
A
#
# COMPACT_ATOMS: atom_id res chain seq x y z
N MET A 1 9.21 -13.65 -9.75
CA MET A 1 7.86 -13.02 -9.88
C MET A 1 7.16 -12.72 -8.57
N ARG A 2 6.77 -13.69 -7.70
CA ARG A 2 6.06 -13.36 -6.45
C ARG A 2 6.93 -12.60 -5.44
N ASP A 3 8.18 -13.04 -5.26
CA ASP A 3 9.11 -12.44 -4.29
C ASP A 3 9.61 -11.04 -4.69
N GLU A 4 9.57 -10.73 -5.99
CA GLU A 4 9.92 -9.40 -6.52
C GLU A 4 8.76 -8.41 -6.42
N ALA A 5 7.52 -8.90 -6.54
CA ALA A 5 6.32 -8.09 -6.56
C ALA A 5 5.75 -7.78 -5.16
N ASP A 6 5.96 -8.69 -4.19
CA ASP A 6 5.49 -8.54 -2.80
C ASP A 6 6.60 -8.87 -1.78
N PRO A 7 7.64 -8.04 -1.67
CA PRO A 7 8.60 -8.18 -0.57
C PRO A 7 7.89 -7.96 0.77
N LYS A 8 7.98 -8.94 1.67
CA LYS A 8 7.46 -8.80 3.05
C LYS A 8 8.20 -7.66 3.75
N MET A 9 7.47 -6.59 4.06
CA MET A 9 8.02 -5.50 4.87
C MET A 9 7.98 -5.90 6.35
N SER A 10 9.08 -5.70 7.05
CA SER A 10 9.15 -5.93 8.50
C SER A 10 8.23 -4.97 9.27
N ASN A 11 7.72 -5.39 10.42
CA ASN A 11 6.94 -4.53 11.31
C ASN A 11 7.75 -3.31 11.79
N ALA A 12 9.09 -3.34 11.68
CA ALA A 12 9.96 -2.21 11.97
C ALA A 12 9.64 -0.94 11.17
N TRP A 13 9.00 -1.05 10.00
CA TRP A 13 8.59 0.12 9.23
C TRP A 13 7.52 0.97 9.94
N LEU A 14 6.80 0.43 10.93
CA LEU A 14 5.83 1.19 11.72
C LEU A 14 6.51 2.22 12.64
N ILE A 15 7.75 1.95 13.07
CA ILE A 15 8.53 2.83 13.95
C ILE A 15 8.76 4.19 13.28
N ILE A 16 8.82 4.23 11.94
CA ILE A 16 9.06 5.45 11.16
C ILE A 16 8.02 6.52 11.44
N TYR A 17 6.76 6.11 11.59
CA TYR A 17 5.66 7.03 11.92
C TYR A 17 5.74 7.54 13.37
N LEU A 18 6.46 6.82 14.24
CA LEU A 18 6.68 7.21 15.63
C LEU A 18 7.91 8.11 15.83
N ILE A 19 8.92 8.03 14.94
CA ILE A 19 10.12 8.89 14.98
C ILE A 19 9.79 10.39 15.13
N PRO A 20 8.91 11.01 14.32
CA PRO A 20 8.60 12.43 14.47
C PRO A 20 7.90 12.73 15.81
N ILE A 21 7.07 11.80 16.31
CA ILE A 21 6.39 11.95 17.60
C ILE A 21 7.42 11.94 18.73
N PHE A 22 8.34 10.97 18.73
CA PHE A 22 9.41 10.90 19.72
C PHE A 22 10.35 12.11 19.64
N ALA A 23 10.69 12.59 18.44
CA ALA A 23 11.52 13.77 18.26
C ALA A 23 10.87 15.03 18.88
N ILE A 24 9.55 15.22 18.69
CA ILE A 24 8.80 16.32 19.30
C ILE A 24 8.81 16.20 20.83
N ILE A 25 8.52 15.00 21.36
CA ILE A 25 8.50 14.74 22.80
C ILE A 25 9.88 15.03 23.41
N ILE A 26 10.95 14.51 22.82
CA ILE A 26 12.33 14.75 23.27
C ILE A 26 12.64 16.24 23.24
N GLY A 27 12.28 16.95 22.18
CA GLY A 27 12.49 18.40 22.08
C GLY A 27 11.80 19.18 23.20
N ILE A 28 10.51 18.89 23.45
CA ILE A 28 9.73 19.53 24.50
C ILE A 28 10.31 19.22 25.88
N VAL A 29 10.60 17.95 26.16
CA VAL A 29 11.15 17.52 27.45
C VAL A 29 12.51 18.16 27.71
N SER A 30 13.41 18.19 26.72
CA SER A 30 14.73 18.81 26.85
C SER A 30 14.64 20.30 27.17
N VAL A 31 13.72 21.04 26.54
CA VAL A 31 13.51 22.47 26.81
C VAL A 31 12.90 22.68 28.20
N LEU A 32 11.83 21.95 28.54
CA LEU A 32 11.17 22.07 29.84
C LEU A 32 12.12 21.74 30.99
N PHE A 33 12.89 20.66 30.86
CA PHE A 33 13.88 20.26 31.85
C PHE A 33 14.96 21.33 32.05
N SER A 34 15.41 21.95 30.95
CA SER A 34 16.39 23.04 31.01
C SER A 34 15.83 24.27 31.73
N ILE A 35 14.56 24.63 31.46
CA ILE A 35 13.89 25.77 32.13
C ILE A 35 13.71 25.52 33.63
N ILE A 36 13.29 24.32 34.02
CA ILE A 36 13.01 23.97 35.42
C ILE A 36 14.30 23.96 36.25
N LEU A 37 15.40 23.47 35.69
CA LEU A 37 16.67 23.34 36.42
C LEU A 37 17.55 24.59 36.35
N PHE A 38 17.26 25.54 35.46
CA PHE A 38 18.05 26.77 35.30
C PHE A 38 18.24 27.57 36.61
N PRO A 39 17.22 27.75 37.47
CA PRO A 39 17.39 28.45 38.75
C PRO A 39 18.30 27.72 39.75
N MET A 40 18.49 26.40 39.60
CA MET A 40 19.26 25.55 40.53
C MET A 40 20.70 25.31 40.06
N LEU A 41 20.89 25.07 38.76
CA LEU A 41 22.18 24.67 38.17
C LEU A 41 22.80 25.77 37.29
N GLY A 42 22.11 26.90 37.11
CA GLY A 42 22.61 28.02 36.30
C GLY A 42 22.82 27.62 34.83
N PRO A 43 23.88 28.13 34.17
CA PRO A 43 24.12 27.88 32.75
C PRO A 43 24.28 26.41 32.35
N GLU A 44 24.69 25.53 33.27
CA GLU A 44 24.86 24.10 33.00
C GLU A 44 23.52 23.41 32.69
N ALA A 45 22.40 23.95 33.20
CA ALA A 45 21.06 23.48 32.89
C ALA A 45 20.68 23.65 31.41
N ALA A 46 21.43 24.44 30.62
CA ALA A 46 21.18 24.61 29.20
C ALA A 46 21.63 23.42 28.34
N LEU A 47 22.48 22.54 28.88
CA LEU A 47 23.07 21.43 28.11
C LEU A 47 22.01 20.51 27.46
N PRO A 48 20.92 20.08 28.14
CA PRO A 48 19.88 19.25 27.51
C PRO A 48 19.17 19.95 26.36
N ALA A 49 18.89 21.26 26.46
CA ALA A 49 18.33 22.05 25.37
C ALA A 49 19.31 22.16 24.19
N ILE A 50 20.60 22.39 24.43
CA ILE A 50 21.63 22.43 23.39
C ILE A 50 21.70 21.08 22.66
N VAL A 51 21.72 19.97 23.41
CA VAL A 51 21.69 18.62 22.81
C VAL A 51 20.41 18.42 21.99
N GLY A 52 19.26 18.85 22.51
CA GLY A 52 17.97 18.79 21.81
C GLY A 52 17.98 19.55 20.48
N ILE A 53 18.63 20.71 20.41
CA ILE A 53 18.74 21.53 19.18
C ILE A 53 19.44 20.76 18.06
N PHE A 54 20.41 19.89 18.37
CA PHE A 54 21.09 19.09 17.35
C PHE A 54 20.40 17.74 17.10
N LEU A 55 19.92 17.09 18.16
CA LEU A 55 19.33 15.76 18.08
C LEU A 55 17.98 15.75 17.37
N VAL A 56 17.12 16.74 17.62
CA VAL A 56 15.77 16.80 17.04
C VAL A 56 15.81 16.97 15.51
N PRO A 57 16.58 17.91 14.93
CA PRO A 57 16.73 18.00 13.48
C PRO A 57 17.36 16.76 12.86
N LEU A 58 18.32 16.12 13.54
CA LEU A 58 18.93 14.89 13.05
C LEU A 58 17.90 13.76 12.95
N LEU A 59 17.08 13.55 13.98
CA LEU A 59 15.99 12.58 13.96
C LEU A 59 14.93 12.94 12.91
N GLY A 60 14.63 14.23 12.76
CA GLY A 60 13.74 14.73 11.72
C GLY A 60 14.25 14.42 10.31
N LEU A 61 15.53 14.61 10.05
CA LEU A 61 16.17 14.29 8.77
C LEU A 61 16.13 12.79 8.47
N ILE A 62 16.43 11.95 9.46
CA ILE A 62 16.34 10.49 9.33
C ILE A 62 14.89 10.10 9.01
N GLY A 63 13.92 10.61 9.76
CA GLY A 63 12.50 10.36 9.53
C GLY A 63 12.05 10.79 8.14
N PHE A 64 12.54 11.95 7.66
CA PHE A 64 12.26 12.48 6.33
C PHE A 64 12.76 11.55 5.21
N VAL A 65 14.04 11.16 5.25
CA VAL A 65 14.64 10.26 4.24
C VAL A 65 13.92 8.90 4.23
N VAL A 66 13.65 8.35 5.41
CA VAL A 66 13.02 7.04 5.53
C VAL A 66 11.55 7.08 5.09
N SER A 67 10.83 8.18 5.32
CA SER A 67 9.46 8.39 4.84
C SER A 67 9.37 8.36 3.29
N ILE A 68 10.33 8.98 2.60
CA ILE A 68 10.42 8.91 1.13
C ILE A 68 10.55 7.47 0.67
N ILE A 69 11.47 6.71 1.27
CA ILE A 69 11.72 5.31 0.91
C ILE A 69 10.47 4.45 1.15
N LEU A 70 9.79 4.64 2.28
CA LEU A 70 8.58 3.91 2.61
C LEU A 70 7.46 4.20 1.60
N THR A 71 7.22 5.47 1.31
CA THR A 71 6.20 5.91 0.35
C THR A 71 6.48 5.32 -1.04
N TYR A 72 7.74 5.36 -1.49
CA TYR A 72 8.15 4.72 -2.73
C TYR A 72 7.84 3.23 -2.75
N LYS A 73 8.20 2.50 -1.68
CA LYS A 73 7.96 1.05 -1.58
C LYS A 73 6.47 0.72 -1.61
N LEU A 74 5.64 1.47 -0.90
CA LEU A 74 4.19 1.27 -0.86
C LEU A 74 3.54 1.46 -2.23
N VAL A 75 3.84 2.58 -2.90
CA VAL A 75 3.26 2.86 -4.22
C VAL A 75 3.77 1.86 -5.27
N LYS A 76 5.06 1.50 -5.22
CA LYS A 76 5.64 0.48 -6.10
C LYS A 76 4.94 -0.87 -5.91
N ARG A 77 4.75 -1.29 -4.65
CA ARG A 77 4.08 -2.55 -4.32
C ARG A 77 2.65 -2.60 -4.83
N ARG A 78 1.88 -1.52 -4.67
CA ARG A 78 0.53 -1.40 -5.23
C ARG A 78 0.55 -1.65 -6.74
N ASN A 79 1.42 -0.96 -7.47
CA ASN A 79 1.49 -1.09 -8.93
C ASN A 79 1.88 -2.52 -9.37
N THR A 80 2.89 -3.12 -8.72
CA THR A 80 3.33 -4.48 -9.05
C THR A 80 2.26 -5.52 -8.72
N HIS A 81 1.56 -5.34 -7.60
CA HIS A 81 0.44 -6.20 -7.20
C HIS A 81 -0.69 -6.17 -8.24
N PHE A 82 -1.16 -4.98 -8.61
CA PHE A 82 -2.29 -4.84 -9.54
C PHE A 82 -1.94 -5.38 -10.92
N LYS A 83 -0.73 -5.08 -11.42
CA LYS A 83 -0.24 -5.62 -12.68
C LYS A 83 -0.21 -7.15 -12.69
N ARG A 84 0.26 -7.76 -11.60
CA ARG A 84 0.28 -9.23 -11.47
C ARG A 84 -1.13 -9.82 -11.46
N GLN A 85 -2.06 -9.20 -10.74
CA GLN A 85 -3.45 -9.69 -10.68
C GLN A 85 -4.14 -9.61 -12.04
N VAL A 86 -3.90 -8.54 -12.80
CA VAL A 86 -4.39 -8.43 -14.17
C VAL A 86 -3.85 -9.56 -15.05
N PHE A 87 -2.55 -9.87 -15.00
CA PHE A 87 -1.99 -10.99 -15.76
C PHE A 87 -2.60 -12.33 -15.36
N LEU A 88 -2.81 -12.57 -14.06
CA LEU A 88 -3.48 -13.78 -13.57
C LEU A 88 -4.90 -13.91 -14.16
N PHE A 89 -5.67 -12.81 -14.20
CA PHE A 89 -7.02 -12.82 -14.76
C PHE A 89 -7.02 -13.10 -16.26
N GLU A 90 -6.08 -12.53 -17.01
CA GLU A 90 -5.94 -12.80 -18.45
C GLU A 90 -5.57 -14.25 -18.74
N ASP A 91 -4.63 -14.80 -17.98
CA ASP A 91 -4.21 -16.20 -18.10
C ASP A 91 -5.36 -17.17 -17.74
N LEU A 92 -6.15 -16.84 -16.71
CA LEU A 92 -7.32 -17.62 -16.32
C LEU A 92 -8.41 -17.59 -17.40
N ILE A 93 -8.73 -16.41 -17.96
CA ILE A 93 -9.68 -16.28 -19.07
C ILE A 93 -9.23 -17.15 -20.25
N SER A 94 -7.93 -17.08 -20.61
CA SER A 94 -7.35 -17.87 -21.71
C SER A 94 -7.45 -19.37 -21.44
N ALA A 95 -7.11 -19.81 -20.22
CA ALA A 95 -7.19 -21.20 -19.81
C ALA A 95 -8.64 -21.73 -19.87
N VAL A 96 -9.59 -20.99 -19.30
CA VAL A 96 -11.02 -21.34 -19.29
C VAL A 96 -11.59 -21.40 -20.71
N LYS A 97 -11.22 -20.45 -21.57
CA LYS A 97 -11.59 -20.45 -22.99
C LYS A 97 -11.13 -21.72 -23.70
N SER A 98 -9.87 -22.11 -23.49
CA SER A 98 -9.31 -23.34 -24.07
C SER A 98 -10.02 -24.62 -23.57
N LEU A 99 -10.43 -24.64 -22.30
CA LEU A 99 -11.19 -25.74 -21.69
C LEU A 99 -12.60 -25.83 -22.27
N ALA A 100 -13.29 -24.70 -22.42
CA ALA A 100 -14.63 -24.66 -22.97
C ALA A 100 -14.66 -25.11 -24.44
N THR A 101 -13.67 -24.71 -25.25
CA THR A 101 -13.53 -25.20 -26.63
C THR A 101 -13.33 -26.72 -26.69
N LYS A 102 -12.52 -27.29 -25.78
CA LYS A 102 -12.32 -28.74 -25.70
C LYS A 102 -13.59 -29.49 -25.29
N LYS A 103 -14.33 -28.96 -24.32
CA LYS A 103 -15.59 -29.56 -23.83
C LYS A 103 -16.82 -29.24 -24.68
N LYS A 104 -16.69 -28.38 -25.72
CA LYS A 104 -17.79 -27.89 -26.56
C LYS A 104 -18.94 -27.25 -25.76
N VAL A 105 -18.60 -26.50 -24.71
CA VAL A 105 -19.58 -25.81 -23.85
C VAL A 105 -19.62 -24.32 -24.23
N GLY A 106 -20.83 -23.78 -24.40
CA GLY A 106 -21.04 -22.35 -24.64
C GLY A 106 -20.88 -21.52 -23.38
N VAL A 107 -19.71 -20.87 -23.23
CA VAL A 107 -19.37 -20.01 -22.07
C VAL A 107 -19.13 -18.55 -22.45
N GLU A 108 -19.42 -18.18 -23.69
CA GLU A 108 -19.05 -16.89 -24.30
C GLU A 108 -19.59 -15.70 -23.50
N VAL A 109 -20.85 -15.80 -23.03
CA VAL A 109 -21.48 -14.73 -22.24
C VAL A 109 -20.77 -14.51 -20.90
N GLY A 110 -20.44 -15.59 -20.17
CA GLY A 110 -19.78 -15.49 -18.87
C GLY A 110 -18.32 -15.03 -19.01
N LEU A 111 -17.64 -15.50 -20.06
CA LEU A 111 -16.29 -15.05 -20.38
C LEU A 111 -16.27 -13.57 -20.78
N SER A 112 -17.28 -13.09 -21.49
CA SER A 112 -17.40 -11.67 -21.86
C SER A 112 -17.51 -10.75 -20.64
N SER A 113 -18.16 -11.21 -19.55
CA SER A 113 -18.23 -10.47 -18.29
C SER A 113 -16.85 -10.38 -17.63
N CYS A 114 -16.12 -11.49 -17.57
CA CYS A 114 -14.75 -11.53 -17.06
C CYS A 114 -13.81 -10.61 -17.86
N GLU A 115 -13.88 -10.66 -19.20
CA GLU A 115 -13.09 -9.81 -20.08
C GLU A 115 -13.46 -8.32 -19.94
N ARG A 116 -14.73 -8.01 -19.68
CA ARG A 116 -15.15 -6.64 -19.34
C ARG A 116 -14.51 -6.18 -18.02
N THR A 117 -14.58 -6.99 -16.96
CA THR A 117 -13.96 -6.67 -15.67
C THR A 117 -12.46 -6.40 -15.79
N VAL A 118 -11.74 -7.21 -16.57
CA VAL A 118 -10.31 -7.00 -16.84
C VAL A 118 -10.05 -5.68 -17.59
N ARG A 119 -10.88 -5.37 -18.61
CA ARG A 119 -10.77 -4.11 -19.35
C ARG A 119 -11.05 -2.88 -18.48
N GLU A 120 -12.09 -2.93 -17.64
CA GLU A 120 -12.40 -1.89 -16.67
C GLU A 120 -11.26 -1.70 -15.66
N THR A 121 -10.69 -2.80 -15.17
CA THR A 121 -9.54 -2.79 -14.26
C THR A 121 -8.34 -2.10 -14.91
N LYS A 122 -7.99 -2.43 -16.16
CA LYS A 122 -6.89 -1.79 -16.89
C LYS A 122 -7.12 -0.29 -17.13
N ALA A 123 -8.37 0.12 -17.38
CA ALA A 123 -8.71 1.51 -17.63
C ALA A 123 -8.65 2.37 -16.35
N GLU A 124 -9.12 1.84 -15.21
CA GLU A 124 -9.16 2.58 -13.96
C GLU A 124 -7.88 2.48 -13.12
N GLU A 125 -7.20 1.34 -13.13
CA GLU A 125 -6.04 1.06 -12.29
C GLU A 125 -4.72 1.47 -12.96
N THR A 126 -4.66 2.72 -13.42
CA THR A 126 -3.45 3.28 -14.04
C THR A 126 -2.24 3.24 -13.10
N GLU A 127 -1.06 3.02 -13.69
CA GLU A 127 0.20 3.03 -12.94
C GLU A 127 0.49 4.44 -12.43
N LYS A 128 0.73 4.58 -11.12
CA LYS A 128 1.14 5.84 -10.51
C LYS A 128 2.65 5.86 -10.33
N SER A 129 3.35 6.93 -10.76
CA SER A 129 4.81 7.02 -10.60
C SER A 129 5.21 7.01 -9.11
N ALA A 130 5.84 5.93 -8.66
CA ALA A 130 6.24 5.76 -7.27
C ALA A 130 7.28 6.80 -6.82
N ALA A 131 8.22 7.15 -7.70
CA ALA A 131 9.24 8.16 -7.40
C ALA A 131 8.62 9.56 -7.28
N LEU A 132 7.71 9.93 -8.19
CA LEU A 132 7.02 11.21 -8.16
C LEU A 132 6.23 11.37 -6.85
N TRP A 133 5.41 10.38 -6.50
CA TRP A 133 4.59 10.44 -5.29
C TRP A 133 5.42 10.39 -4.01
N ALA A 134 6.55 9.70 -3.99
CA ALA A 134 7.47 9.69 -2.86
C ALA A 134 8.10 11.07 -2.60
N ILE A 135 8.59 11.73 -3.65
CA ILE A 135 9.17 13.07 -3.55
C ILE A 135 8.09 14.11 -3.21
N LEU A 136 6.95 14.06 -3.91
CA LEU A 136 5.87 15.01 -3.72
C LEU A 136 5.30 14.95 -2.28
N SER A 137 5.15 13.74 -1.72
CA SER A 137 4.66 13.55 -0.35
C SER A 137 5.62 14.06 0.72
N ALA A 138 6.92 14.10 0.42
CA ALA A 138 7.92 14.59 1.35
C ALA A 138 7.93 16.12 1.42
N VAL A 139 7.73 16.79 0.28
CA VAL A 139 7.74 18.27 0.19
C VAL A 139 6.38 18.86 0.53
N VAL A 140 5.30 18.22 0.07
CA VAL A 140 3.92 18.73 0.20
C VAL A 140 3.15 17.83 1.15
N PHE A 141 2.88 18.34 2.36
CA PHE A 141 2.15 17.60 3.39
C PHE A 141 0.79 17.06 2.88
N LEU A 142 0.05 17.85 2.11
CA LEU A 142 -1.23 17.41 1.52
C LEU A 142 -1.09 16.24 0.54
N ALA A 143 0.04 16.13 -0.16
CA ALA A 143 0.30 15.02 -1.07
C ALA A 143 0.49 13.70 -0.31
N SER A 144 1.09 13.75 0.89
CA SER A 144 1.22 12.56 1.74
C SER A 144 -0.13 11.98 2.14
N TRP A 145 -1.09 12.84 2.49
CA TRP A 145 -2.46 12.45 2.82
C TRP A 145 -3.18 11.87 1.60
N TYR A 146 -2.99 12.48 0.43
CA TYR A 146 -3.54 11.95 -0.81
C TYR A 146 -2.96 10.56 -1.13
N VAL A 147 -1.67 10.32 -0.86
CA VAL A 147 -1.06 8.99 -1.01
C VAL A 147 -1.74 7.96 -0.11
N TYR A 148 -1.91 8.25 1.18
CA TYR A 148 -2.61 7.33 2.08
C TYR A 148 -4.05 7.08 1.64
N TYR A 149 -4.73 8.13 1.21
CA TYR A 149 -6.09 8.03 0.69
C TYR A 149 -6.19 7.10 -0.52
N PHE A 150 -5.37 7.34 -1.57
CA PHE A 150 -5.47 6.50 -2.76
C PHE A 150 -4.96 5.09 -2.50
N LEU A 151 -3.94 4.89 -1.65
CA LEU A 151 -3.50 3.53 -1.30
C LEU A 151 -4.67 2.74 -0.71
N MET A 152 -5.37 3.28 0.29
CA MET A 152 -6.51 2.59 0.90
C MET A 152 -7.68 2.43 -0.05
N LYS A 153 -8.07 3.50 -0.75
CA LYS A 153 -9.23 3.49 -1.64
C LYS A 153 -9.02 2.58 -2.85
N ASP A 154 -7.84 2.59 -3.44
CA ASP A 154 -7.53 1.78 -4.61
C ASP A 154 -7.51 0.29 -4.24
N PHE A 155 -6.93 -0.10 -3.09
CA PHE A 155 -6.98 -1.49 -2.62
C PHE A 155 -8.41 -1.95 -2.37
N TYR A 156 -9.23 -1.14 -1.70
CA TYR A 156 -10.63 -1.49 -1.47
C TYR A 156 -11.41 -1.70 -2.78
N LYS A 157 -11.21 -0.82 -3.77
CA LYS A 157 -11.83 -0.95 -5.09
C LYS A 157 -11.33 -2.19 -5.84
N HIS A 158 -10.04 -2.45 -5.76
CA HIS A 158 -9.40 -3.60 -6.38
C HIS A 158 -9.99 -4.90 -5.83
N GLU A 159 -9.98 -5.08 -4.51
CA GLU A 159 -10.52 -6.28 -3.84
C GLU A 159 -11.99 -6.55 -4.20
N ARG A 160 -12.83 -5.51 -4.23
CA ARG A 160 -14.24 -5.67 -4.62
C ARG A 160 -14.40 -6.12 -6.08
N ARG A 161 -13.48 -5.73 -6.97
CA ARG A 161 -13.45 -6.24 -8.35
C ARG A 161 -12.93 -7.66 -8.43
N GLU A 162 -11.93 -8.01 -7.63
CA GLU A 162 -11.44 -9.39 -7.54
C GLU A 162 -12.59 -10.33 -7.14
N ASP A 163 -13.37 -9.97 -6.13
CA ASP A 163 -14.52 -10.76 -5.68
C ASP A 163 -15.54 -10.98 -6.82
N GLY A 164 -15.85 -9.93 -7.57
CA GLY A 164 -16.73 -10.03 -8.74
C GLY A 164 -16.17 -10.92 -9.85
N PHE A 165 -14.87 -10.82 -10.12
CA PHE A 165 -14.19 -11.68 -11.09
C PHE A 165 -14.22 -13.16 -10.67
N TRP A 166 -13.94 -13.46 -9.40
CA TRP A 166 -13.97 -14.83 -8.89
C TRP A 166 -15.37 -15.45 -8.93
N GLU A 167 -16.41 -14.66 -8.69
CA GLU A 167 -17.79 -15.11 -8.81
C GLU A 167 -18.16 -15.42 -10.28
N ASP A 168 -17.81 -14.53 -11.20
CA ASP A 168 -18.11 -14.72 -12.62
C ASP A 168 -17.35 -15.91 -13.22
N ILE A 169 -16.06 -16.07 -12.89
CA ILE A 169 -15.27 -17.19 -13.39
C ILE A 169 -15.69 -18.52 -12.75
N GLY A 170 -16.12 -18.52 -11.48
CA GLY A 170 -16.69 -19.69 -10.82
C GLY A 170 -17.93 -20.21 -11.56
N LYS A 171 -18.86 -19.30 -11.91
CA LYS A 171 -20.06 -19.66 -12.72
C LYS A 171 -19.69 -20.22 -14.10
N VAL A 172 -18.61 -19.73 -14.71
CA VAL A 172 -18.12 -20.26 -15.99
C VAL A 172 -17.50 -21.64 -15.83
N LEU A 173 -16.70 -21.84 -14.79
CA LEU A 173 -16.07 -23.12 -14.47
C LEU A 173 -17.11 -24.19 -14.12
N ASP A 174 -18.18 -23.84 -13.41
CA ASP A 174 -19.29 -24.74 -13.08
C ASP A 174 -19.97 -25.25 -14.36
N LYS A 175 -20.16 -24.39 -15.38
CA LYS A 175 -20.67 -24.82 -16.70
C LYS A 175 -19.73 -25.80 -17.40
N CYS A 176 -18.43 -25.69 -17.13
CA CYS A 176 -17.42 -26.62 -17.59
C CYS A 176 -17.30 -27.87 -16.70
N ASP A 177 -18.22 -28.11 -15.76
CA ASP A 177 -18.20 -29.22 -14.80
C ASP A 177 -16.97 -29.19 -13.88
N ILE A 178 -16.50 -27.99 -13.53
CA ILE A 178 -15.40 -27.77 -12.59
C ILE A 178 -15.95 -26.94 -11.44
N LYS A 179 -16.17 -27.58 -10.29
CA LYS A 179 -16.59 -26.88 -9.07
C LYS A 179 -15.43 -26.06 -8.52
N PHE A 180 -15.54 -24.74 -8.61
CA PHE A 180 -14.56 -23.82 -8.05
C PHE A 180 -15.26 -22.79 -7.16
N SER A 181 -14.78 -22.66 -5.93
CA SER A 181 -15.22 -21.63 -5.00
C SER A 181 -14.00 -20.92 -4.44
N ALA A 182 -13.91 -19.62 -4.71
CA ALA A 182 -12.93 -18.76 -4.05
C ALA A 182 -13.47 -18.39 -2.66
N PRO A 183 -12.63 -18.37 -1.61
CA PRO A 183 -13.05 -17.92 -0.30
C PRO A 183 -13.52 -16.46 -0.37
N ARG A 184 -14.78 -16.20 0.00
CA ARG A 184 -15.30 -14.83 0.14
C ARG A 184 -14.64 -14.17 1.34
N ARG A 185 -14.10 -12.97 1.14
CA ARG A 185 -13.50 -12.17 2.22
C ARG A 185 -14.52 -11.52 3.16
N THR A 186 -15.83 -11.75 2.93
CA THR A 186 -16.95 -11.02 3.55
C THR A 186 -17.83 -11.82 4.51
N GLU A 187 -17.41 -12.99 5.01
CA GLU A 187 -18.22 -13.73 6.00
C GLU A 187 -17.80 -13.55 7.47
N ILE A 188 -17.00 -12.51 7.79
CA ILE A 188 -16.70 -12.18 9.19
C ILE A 188 -16.80 -10.66 9.39
N LEU A 189 -18.02 -10.20 9.69
CA LEU A 189 -18.28 -9.00 10.51
C LEU A 189 -19.44 -9.32 11.45
#